data_AF-A0AAN4WX89-F1
#
_entry.id   AF-A0AAN4WX89-F1
#
_cell.length_a   1.000
_cell.length_b   1.000
_cell.length_c   1.000
_cell.angle_alpha   90.00
_cell.angle_beta   90.00
_cell.angle_gamma   90.00
#
_symmetry.space_group_name_H-M   'P 1'
#
loop_
_entity.id
_entity.type
_entity.pdbx_description
1 polymer ?
#
loop_
_entity_poly.entity_id
_entity_poly.type
_entity_poly.pdbx_seq_one_letter_code
_entity_poly.pdbx_strand_id
1 'polypeptide(L)'
;MSFTPPPAAPPDAVAQPSRRTDPQETFDVKTDAYLTWQTAFRNWVAGFRTWCITMLAEMTQATAQVEQSRLAVVQSVQDASGSATAAGQAAGQAVPAAAAAAASALQMDKRYLGAKAVLPATDNQGAALQAGAVCLFTGANPSKVMTWDGAGWVTGIAAVAGVNSINGKQGDVALAYADLQAKPTTLAAAGITDAAPKASPTLTGPITLNGSVRATKQTLAALAVDCALGNYFAKTIGANSTITFANVPAADAAYAFRLDVVHSAGVITWPAAVKWPGNVAPPLTTGRTHMFFFSTTDGGATWRGAVLSNYTA
;
A
#
# COMPACT_ATOMS: atom_id res chain seq x y z
N MET A 1 -79.87 22.83 37.44
CA MET A 1 -81.20 23.02 36.78
C MET A 1 -82.21 23.57 37.77
N SER A 2 -83.15 24.42 37.35
CA SER A 2 -84.27 24.89 38.19
C SER A 2 -85.44 23.90 38.11
N PHE A 3 -86.07 23.59 39.24
CA PHE A 3 -87.27 22.75 39.32
C PHE A 3 -88.51 23.64 39.30
N THR A 4 -89.46 23.32 38.42
CA THR A 4 -90.76 24.01 38.39
C THR A 4 -91.79 23.14 39.13
N PRO A 5 -92.47 23.65 40.18
CA PRO A 5 -93.49 22.90 40.90
C PRO A 5 -94.72 22.62 40.01
N PRO A 6 -95.54 21.60 40.33
CA PRO A 6 -96.74 21.29 39.56
C PRO A 6 -97.76 22.44 39.62
N PRO A 7 -98.64 22.57 38.60
CA PRO A 7 -99.74 23.51 38.67
C PRO A 7 -100.63 23.17 39.88
N ALA A 8 -101.10 24.21 40.58
CA ALA A 8 -102.03 24.02 41.70
C ALA A 8 -103.27 23.25 41.25
N ALA A 9 -103.77 22.37 42.12
CA ALA A 9 -105.04 21.69 41.88
C ALA A 9 -106.18 22.72 41.74
N PRO A 10 -107.28 22.37 41.06
CA PRO A 10 -108.51 23.17 41.15
C PRO A 10 -108.88 23.39 42.62
N PRO A 11 -109.38 24.57 43.02
CA PRO A 11 -109.74 24.85 44.42
C PRO A 11 -110.66 23.77 45.00
N ASP A 12 -110.45 23.37 46.25
CA ASP A 12 -111.25 22.33 46.95
C ASP A 12 -112.76 22.61 46.96
N ALA A 13 -113.17 23.87 46.73
CA ALA A 13 -114.57 24.27 46.56
C ALA A 13 -115.23 23.74 45.27
N VAL A 14 -114.45 23.25 44.31
CA VAL A 14 -114.94 22.70 43.04
C VAL A 14 -114.88 21.17 43.10
N ALA A 15 -115.92 20.54 43.67
CA ALA A 15 -116.05 19.09 43.67
C ALA A 15 -115.95 18.51 42.24
N GLN A 16 -115.37 17.32 42.11
CA GLN A 16 -115.21 16.62 40.82
C GLN A 16 -116.52 16.67 40.01
N PRO A 17 -116.48 17.12 38.74
CA PRO A 17 -117.69 17.27 37.93
C PRO A 17 -118.46 15.95 37.87
N SER A 18 -119.73 16.00 38.26
CA SER A 18 -120.59 14.82 38.32
C SER A 18 -121.93 15.09 37.67
N ARG A 19 -122.19 14.43 36.53
CA ARG A 19 -123.49 14.48 35.85
C ARG A 19 -124.66 14.01 36.71
N ARG A 20 -124.40 13.29 37.80
CA ARG A 20 -125.45 12.77 38.70
C ARG A 20 -125.91 13.80 39.74
N THR A 21 -125.10 14.84 39.99
CA THR A 21 -125.29 15.73 41.15
C THR A 21 -125.21 17.23 40.82
N ASP A 22 -124.65 17.62 39.66
CA ASP A 22 -124.52 19.03 39.25
C ASP A 22 -125.54 19.40 38.15
N PRO A 23 -126.19 20.59 38.18
CA PRO A 23 -126.94 21.15 37.05
C PRO A 23 -126.04 21.33 35.80
N GLN A 24 -126.63 21.26 34.59
CA GLN A 24 -125.89 21.21 33.32
C GLN A 24 -124.83 22.33 33.18
N GLU A 25 -125.20 23.59 33.41
CA GLU A 25 -124.27 24.73 33.30
C GLU A 25 -123.12 24.65 34.32
N THR A 26 -123.39 24.16 35.53
CA THR A 26 -122.36 23.97 36.57
C THR A 26 -121.42 22.81 36.21
N PHE A 27 -121.96 21.73 35.65
CA PHE A 27 -121.17 20.60 35.18
C PHE A 27 -120.19 21.02 34.07
N ASP A 28 -120.64 21.84 33.11
CA ASP A 28 -119.82 22.28 31.97
C ASP A 28 -118.65 23.17 32.41
N VAL A 29 -118.89 24.14 33.31
CA VAL A 29 -117.82 25.01 33.88
C VAL A 29 -116.80 24.20 34.69
N LYS A 30 -117.26 23.27 35.54
CA LYS A 30 -116.38 22.38 36.30
C LYS A 30 -115.55 21.48 35.40
N THR A 31 -116.16 20.97 34.33
CA THR A 31 -115.50 20.12 33.34
C THR A 31 -114.42 20.88 32.58
N ASP A 32 -114.69 22.10 32.13
CA ASP A 32 -113.70 22.93 31.42
C ASP A 32 -112.50 23.30 32.30
N ALA A 33 -112.73 23.68 33.56
CA ALA A 33 -111.66 23.92 34.53
C ALA A 33 -110.80 22.68 34.79
N TYR A 34 -111.44 21.51 34.90
CA TYR A 34 -110.74 20.24 35.12
C TYR A 34 -109.96 19.80 33.88
N LEU A 35 -110.51 19.94 32.66
CA LEU A 35 -109.83 19.62 31.41
C LEU A 35 -108.64 20.56 31.14
N THR A 36 -108.78 21.84 31.47
CA THR A 36 -107.71 22.84 31.41
C THR A 36 -106.58 22.49 32.39
N TRP A 37 -106.91 22.19 33.65
CA TRP A 37 -105.93 21.73 34.63
C TRP A 37 -105.25 20.43 34.21
N GLN A 38 -106.01 19.43 33.73
CA GLN A 38 -105.44 18.18 33.24
C GLN A 38 -104.43 18.41 32.10
N THR A 39 -104.72 19.34 31.20
CA THR A 39 -103.81 19.68 30.11
C THR A 39 -102.52 20.33 30.63
N ALA A 40 -102.64 21.28 31.56
CA ALA A 40 -101.48 21.88 32.23
C ALA A 40 -100.66 20.85 33.02
N PHE A 41 -101.34 19.93 33.73
CA PHE A 41 -100.71 18.86 34.48
C PHE A 41 -100.00 17.85 33.57
N ARG A 42 -100.62 17.43 32.45
CA ARG A 42 -99.95 16.58 31.44
C ARG A 42 -98.69 17.23 30.89
N ASN A 43 -98.74 18.52 30.57
CA ASN A 43 -97.59 19.28 30.11
C ASN A 43 -96.49 19.36 31.19
N TRP A 44 -96.87 19.59 32.45
CA TRP A 44 -95.93 19.56 33.57
C TRP A 44 -95.29 18.18 33.75
N VAL A 45 -96.07 17.08 33.70
CA VAL A 45 -95.53 15.71 33.77
C VAL A 45 -94.55 15.43 32.63
N ALA A 46 -94.84 15.90 31.42
CA ALA A 46 -93.92 15.78 30.28
C ALA A 46 -92.62 16.56 30.52
N GLY A 47 -92.71 17.80 31.04
CA GLY A 47 -91.55 18.60 31.44
C GLY A 47 -90.74 17.96 32.57
N PHE A 48 -91.42 17.43 33.59
CA PHE A 48 -90.81 16.71 34.71
C PHE A 48 -90.08 15.46 34.25
N ARG A 49 -90.69 14.68 33.34
CA ARG A 49 -90.03 13.52 32.72
C ARG A 49 -88.73 13.93 32.02
N THR A 50 -88.76 14.99 31.22
CA THR A 50 -87.57 15.52 30.54
C THR A 50 -86.52 15.96 31.56
N TRP A 51 -86.91 16.71 32.59
CA TRP A 51 -86.02 17.13 33.68
C TRP A 51 -85.36 15.93 34.38
N CYS A 52 -86.11 14.88 34.72
CA CYS A 52 -85.56 13.65 35.30
C CYS A 52 -84.55 12.96 34.37
N ILE A 53 -84.83 12.90 33.07
CA ILE A 53 -83.91 12.32 32.08
C ILE A 53 -82.61 13.14 32.00
N THR A 54 -82.71 14.47 31.98
CA THR A 54 -81.52 15.32 31.90
C THR A 54 -80.72 15.29 33.20
N MET A 55 -81.37 15.29 34.36
CA MET A 55 -80.71 15.11 35.66
C MET A 55 -79.93 13.79 35.70
N LEU A 56 -80.53 12.68 35.25
CA LEU A 56 -79.84 11.38 35.20
C LEU A 56 -78.64 11.40 34.24
N ALA A 57 -78.76 12.06 33.09
CA ALA A 57 -77.66 12.23 32.14
C ALA A 57 -76.51 13.06 32.73
N GLU A 58 -76.81 14.16 33.42
CA GLU A 58 -75.81 14.99 34.12
C GLU A 58 -75.10 14.21 35.22
N MET A 59 -75.85 13.45 36.05
CA MET A 59 -75.25 12.59 37.08
C MET A 59 -74.33 11.52 36.48
N THR A 60 -74.72 10.95 35.34
CA THR A 60 -73.90 9.96 34.61
C THR A 60 -72.61 10.60 34.10
N GLN A 61 -72.70 11.79 33.50
CA GLN A 61 -71.53 12.54 33.03
C GLN A 61 -70.61 12.94 34.18
N ALA A 62 -71.16 13.43 35.30
CA ALA A 62 -70.38 13.78 36.48
C ALA A 62 -69.63 12.57 37.04
N THR A 63 -70.28 11.40 37.11
CA THR A 63 -69.63 10.15 37.55
C THR A 63 -68.51 9.73 36.60
N ALA A 64 -68.73 9.84 35.28
CA ALA A 64 -67.70 9.56 34.28
C ALA A 64 -66.50 10.52 34.38
N GLN A 65 -66.72 11.81 34.63
CA GLN A 65 -65.66 12.80 34.82
C GLN A 65 -64.82 12.52 36.08
N VAL A 66 -65.46 12.11 37.18
CA VAL A 66 -64.76 11.71 38.40
C VAL A 66 -63.88 10.48 38.14
N GLU A 67 -64.40 9.47 37.45
CA GLU A 67 -63.63 8.27 37.11
C GLU A 67 -62.46 8.57 36.17
N GLN A 68 -62.68 9.42 35.15
CA GLN A 68 -61.61 9.87 34.27
C GLN A 68 -60.51 10.62 35.05
N SER A 69 -60.90 11.48 35.98
CA SER A 69 -59.95 12.20 36.85
C SER A 69 -59.17 11.23 37.74
N ARG A 70 -59.83 10.21 38.30
CA ARG A 70 -59.19 9.15 39.09
C ARG A 70 -58.14 8.40 38.27
N LEU A 71 -58.48 8.00 37.04
CA LEU A 71 -57.56 7.30 36.14
C LEU A 71 -56.36 8.17 35.75
N ALA A 72 -56.58 9.45 35.46
CA ALA A 72 -55.50 10.39 35.17
C ALA A 72 -54.52 10.55 36.35
N VAL A 73 -55.03 10.60 37.58
CA VAL A 73 -54.21 10.63 38.79
C VAL A 73 -53.38 9.35 38.91
N VAL A 74 -53.99 8.17 38.72
CA VAL A 74 -53.27 6.88 38.77
C VAL A 74 -52.14 6.83 37.73
N GLN A 75 -52.40 7.26 36.50
CA GLN A 75 -51.38 7.30 35.44
C GLN A 75 -50.24 8.24 35.83
N SER A 76 -50.55 9.44 36.34
CA SER A 76 -49.52 10.41 36.74
C SER A 76 -48.58 9.88 37.83
N VAL A 77 -49.09 9.07 38.76
CA VAL A 77 -48.30 8.42 39.81
C VAL A 77 -47.38 7.34 39.21
N GLN A 78 -47.88 6.56 38.24
CA GLN A 78 -47.06 5.56 37.54
C GLN A 78 -45.94 6.21 36.74
N ASP A 79 -46.25 7.28 36.00
CA ASP A 79 -45.26 8.04 35.23
C ASP A 79 -44.19 8.66 36.15
N ALA A 80 -44.59 9.18 37.31
CA ALA A 80 -43.67 9.71 38.31
C ALA A 80 -42.76 8.61 38.90
N SER A 81 -43.31 7.43 39.22
CA SER A 81 -42.54 6.28 39.69
C SER A 81 -41.56 5.75 38.64
N GLY A 82 -41.99 5.69 37.37
CA GLY A 82 -41.14 5.32 36.25
C GLY A 82 -39.99 6.31 36.05
N SER A 83 -40.30 7.61 36.11
CA SER A 83 -39.31 8.69 36.01
C SER A 83 -38.29 8.64 37.15
N ALA A 84 -38.74 8.39 38.39
CA ALA A 84 -37.85 8.23 39.55
C ALA A 84 -36.91 7.02 39.41
N THR A 85 -37.43 5.90 38.89
CA THR A 85 -36.62 4.70 38.64
C THR A 85 -35.57 4.95 37.56
N ALA A 86 -35.96 5.59 36.45
CA ALA A 86 -35.04 5.96 35.38
C ALA A 86 -33.94 6.92 35.86
N ALA A 87 -34.30 7.90 36.69
CA ALA A 87 -33.34 8.82 37.30
C ALA A 87 -32.35 8.08 38.22
N GLY A 88 -32.83 7.13 39.03
CA GLY A 88 -31.98 6.30 39.88
C GLY A 88 -31.00 5.43 39.09
N GLN A 89 -31.45 4.83 37.98
CA GLN A 89 -30.59 4.06 37.07
C GLN A 89 -29.54 4.96 36.42
N ALA A 90 -29.94 6.11 35.88
CA ALA A 90 -29.02 7.08 35.27
C ALA A 90 -27.94 7.55 36.25
N ALA A 91 -28.34 7.86 37.49
CA ALA A 91 -27.41 8.22 38.57
C ALA A 91 -26.45 7.06 38.90
N GLY A 92 -26.97 5.83 38.97
CA GLY A 92 -26.16 4.63 39.20
C GLY A 92 -25.13 4.36 38.10
N GLN A 93 -25.44 4.69 36.83
CA GLN A 93 -24.52 4.52 35.70
C GLN A 93 -23.52 5.68 35.54
N ALA A 94 -23.76 6.84 36.16
CA ALA A 94 -22.89 8.01 36.02
C ALA A 94 -21.48 7.78 36.59
N VAL A 95 -21.37 7.16 37.77
CA VAL A 95 -20.07 6.88 38.42
C VAL A 95 -19.25 5.84 37.64
N PRO A 96 -19.81 4.67 37.24
CA PRO A 96 -19.12 3.73 36.37
C PRO A 96 -18.70 4.34 35.02
N ALA A 97 -19.57 5.15 34.40
CA ALA A 97 -19.24 5.80 33.13
C ALA A 97 -18.04 6.77 33.28
N ALA A 98 -18.03 7.57 34.36
CA ALA A 98 -16.90 8.45 34.66
C ALA A 98 -15.61 7.65 34.93
N ALA A 99 -15.69 6.55 35.68
CA ALA A 99 -14.55 5.67 35.94
C ALA A 99 -14.01 5.01 34.65
N ALA A 100 -14.90 4.55 33.76
CA ALA A 100 -14.53 3.97 32.47
C ALA A 100 -13.86 5.00 31.54
N ALA A 101 -14.35 6.24 31.53
CA ALA A 101 -13.74 7.33 30.77
C ALA A 101 -12.34 7.67 31.30
N ALA A 102 -12.17 7.78 32.62
CA ALA A 102 -10.87 8.00 33.25
C ALA A 102 -9.89 6.84 32.95
N ALA A 103 -10.36 5.59 33.02
CA ALA A 103 -9.56 4.43 32.66
C ALA A 103 -9.11 4.45 31.20
N SER A 104 -10.00 4.84 30.27
CA SER A 104 -9.68 4.94 28.84
C SER A 104 -8.64 6.03 28.56
N ALA A 105 -8.74 7.18 29.22
CA ALA A 105 -7.73 8.24 29.13
C ALA A 105 -6.36 7.76 29.63
N LEU A 106 -6.34 7.01 30.75
CA LEU A 106 -5.12 6.43 31.28
C LEU A 106 -4.51 5.39 30.33
N GLN A 107 -5.33 4.55 29.68
CA GLN A 107 -4.84 3.57 28.70
C GLN A 107 -4.21 4.26 27.48
N MET A 108 -4.80 5.36 27.02
CA MET A 108 -4.21 6.16 25.94
C MET A 108 -2.87 6.75 26.36
N ASP A 109 -2.76 7.35 27.55
CA ASP A 109 -1.52 7.94 28.03
C ASP A 109 -0.41 6.89 28.26
N LYS A 110 -0.78 5.66 28.64
CA LYS A 110 0.14 4.51 28.72
C LYS A 110 0.65 4.04 27.35
N ARG A 111 -0.17 4.17 26.29
CA ARG A 111 0.17 3.76 24.93
C ARG A 111 0.87 4.88 24.15
N TYR A 112 0.60 6.14 24.45
CA TYR A 112 1.18 7.28 23.75
C TYR A 112 2.06 8.10 24.69
N LEU A 113 3.37 7.89 24.61
CA LEU A 113 4.32 8.50 25.54
C LEU A 113 4.75 9.92 25.12
N GLY A 114 4.28 10.38 23.97
CA GLY A 114 4.66 11.68 23.40
C GLY A 114 6.09 11.73 22.85
N ALA A 115 6.67 12.92 22.83
CA ALA A 115 8.04 13.14 22.38
C ALA A 115 9.06 12.83 23.48
N LYS A 116 10.07 12.02 23.19
CA LYS A 116 11.11 11.61 24.13
C LYS A 116 12.49 11.78 23.50
N ALA A 117 13.41 12.45 24.19
CA ALA A 117 14.80 12.60 23.76
C ALA A 117 15.66 11.35 24.05
N VAL A 118 15.22 10.54 25.02
CA VAL A 118 15.80 9.23 25.38
C VAL A 118 14.64 8.24 25.42
N LEU A 119 14.84 7.04 24.87
CA LEU A 119 13.83 5.99 24.90
C LEU A 119 13.52 5.62 26.37
N PRO A 120 12.27 5.78 26.83
CA PRO A 120 11.93 5.52 28.21
C PRO A 120 11.88 4.01 28.48
N ALA A 121 12.08 3.62 29.74
CA ALA A 121 11.88 2.25 30.22
C ALA A 121 10.49 2.04 30.85
N THR A 122 9.77 3.12 31.12
CA THR A 122 8.45 3.14 31.77
C THR A 122 7.46 4.00 30.98
N ASP A 123 6.17 3.78 31.21
CA ASP A 123 5.10 4.63 30.70
C ASP A 123 5.04 5.99 31.42
N ASN A 124 4.09 6.84 31.03
CA ASN A 124 3.90 8.18 31.62
C ASN A 124 3.40 8.13 33.08
N GLN A 125 2.99 6.96 33.58
CA GLN A 125 2.61 6.70 34.98
C GLN A 125 3.76 6.07 35.78
N GLY A 126 4.91 5.82 35.15
CA GLY A 126 6.05 5.16 35.80
C GLY A 126 5.92 3.63 35.89
N ALA A 127 4.92 3.01 35.26
CA ALA A 127 4.78 1.56 35.18
C ALA A 127 5.55 0.99 33.98
N ALA A 128 5.69 -0.34 33.92
CA ALA A 128 6.36 -1.01 32.80
C ALA A 128 5.63 -0.73 31.47
N LEU A 129 6.41 -0.55 30.40
CA LEU A 129 5.88 -0.38 29.05
C LEU A 129 5.09 -1.62 28.63
N GLN A 130 3.93 -1.39 28.01
CA GLN A 130 3.15 -2.47 27.42
C GLN A 130 3.33 -2.49 25.90
N ALA A 131 3.29 -3.68 25.32
CA ALA A 131 3.45 -3.86 23.87
C ALA A 131 2.46 -2.96 23.10
N GLY A 132 2.99 -2.31 22.06
CA GLY A 132 2.27 -1.30 21.29
C GLY A 132 2.33 0.12 21.86
N ALA A 133 3.06 0.38 22.94
CA ALA A 133 3.37 1.75 23.35
C ALA A 133 4.21 2.45 22.26
N VAL A 134 3.95 3.74 22.02
CA VAL A 134 4.54 4.54 20.95
C VAL A 134 5.11 5.83 21.52
N CYS A 135 6.29 6.25 21.03
CA CYS A 135 6.85 7.58 21.27
C CYS A 135 7.42 8.19 20.00
N LEU A 136 7.46 9.53 19.93
CA LEU A 136 8.29 10.24 18.97
C LEU A 136 9.69 10.40 19.56
N PHE A 137 10.65 9.62 19.08
CA PHE A 137 12.02 9.69 19.53
C PHE A 137 12.77 10.83 18.84
N THR A 138 13.01 11.90 19.59
CA THR A 138 13.68 13.14 19.11
C THR A 138 15.19 13.12 19.31
N GLY A 139 15.74 12.10 19.96
CA GLY A 139 17.19 11.88 20.06
C GLY A 139 17.82 11.36 18.77
N ALA A 140 17.00 10.96 17.78
CA ALA A 140 17.45 10.61 16.43
C ALA A 140 17.27 11.80 15.47
N ASN A 141 18.12 11.88 14.42
CA ASN A 141 17.95 12.83 13.34
C ASN A 141 17.88 12.09 11.97
N PRO A 142 16.73 12.12 11.27
CA PRO A 142 15.47 12.75 11.67
C PRO A 142 14.80 12.02 12.87
N SER A 143 13.91 12.72 13.57
CA SER A 143 13.09 12.12 14.63
C SER A 143 12.34 10.91 14.10
N LYS A 144 12.21 9.86 14.93
CA LYS A 144 11.57 8.59 14.52
C LYS A 144 10.40 8.26 15.41
N VAL A 145 9.34 7.70 14.83
CA VAL A 145 8.30 7.04 15.63
C VAL A 145 8.84 5.68 16.04
N MET A 146 8.82 5.40 17.34
CA MET A 146 9.29 4.15 17.92
C MET A 146 8.11 3.45 18.57
N THR A 147 8.06 2.12 18.45
CA THR A 147 7.03 1.25 19.04
C THR A 147 7.71 0.24 19.96
N TRP A 148 7.17 0.02 21.15
CA TRP A 148 7.62 -1.03 22.07
C TRP A 148 6.97 -2.36 21.67
N ASP A 149 7.77 -3.38 21.36
CA ASP A 149 7.27 -4.70 20.92
C ASP A 149 7.00 -5.68 22.08
N GLY A 150 7.30 -5.28 23.32
CA GLY A 150 7.24 -6.11 24.51
C GLY A 150 8.61 -6.47 25.09
N ALA A 151 9.68 -6.35 24.31
CA ALA A 151 11.05 -6.64 24.71
C ALA A 151 12.02 -5.48 24.44
N GLY A 152 11.77 -4.70 23.39
CA GLY A 152 12.62 -3.60 22.97
C GLY A 152 11.86 -2.52 22.17
N TRP A 153 12.53 -1.41 21.94
CA TRP A 153 12.05 -0.35 21.06
C TRP A 153 12.43 -0.65 19.61
N VAL A 154 11.43 -0.81 18.76
CA VAL A 154 11.59 -0.95 17.31
C VAL A 154 11.14 0.33 16.61
N THR A 155 11.65 0.59 15.40
CA THR A 155 11.12 1.70 14.60
C THR A 155 9.70 1.34 14.17
N GLY A 156 8.72 2.20 14.48
CA GLY A 156 7.33 2.00 14.04
C GLY A 156 7.23 2.05 12.52
N ILE A 157 6.12 1.53 11.95
CA ILE A 157 5.83 1.65 10.51
C ILE A 157 5.91 3.14 10.13
N ALA A 158 6.99 3.53 9.47
CA ALA A 158 7.06 4.79 8.76
C ALA A 158 6.28 4.57 7.46
N ALA A 159 5.31 5.44 7.20
CA ALA A 159 4.43 5.39 6.05
C ALA A 159 5.20 5.62 4.74
N VAL A 160 6.01 4.66 4.29
CA VAL A 160 6.42 4.50 2.89
C VAL A 160 6.55 3.00 2.63
N ALA A 161 5.74 2.49 1.71
CA ALA A 161 5.84 1.13 1.23
C ALA A 161 7.18 0.92 0.52
N GLY A 162 7.96 -0.08 0.97
CA GLY A 162 9.15 -0.54 0.28
C GLY A 162 10.46 0.12 0.73
N VAL A 163 11.22 -0.62 1.54
CA VAL A 163 12.64 -0.40 1.89
C VAL A 163 12.93 0.68 2.95
N ASN A 164 13.24 0.24 4.18
CA ASN A 164 13.64 1.10 5.32
C ASN A 164 14.93 1.90 5.07
N SER A 165 15.87 1.39 4.27
CA SER A 165 17.04 2.11 3.76
C SER A 165 17.80 1.26 2.74
N ILE A 166 18.41 1.89 1.73
CA ILE A 166 19.49 1.29 0.92
C ILE A 166 20.72 2.14 1.16
N ASN A 167 21.73 1.58 1.85
CA ASN A 167 22.98 2.28 2.15
C ASN A 167 22.79 3.68 2.81
N GLY A 168 21.82 3.80 3.74
CA GLY A 168 21.57 5.04 4.48
C GLY A 168 20.68 6.08 3.80
N LYS A 169 20.29 5.90 2.52
CA LYS A 169 19.32 6.78 1.84
C LYS A 169 17.88 6.44 2.24
N GLN A 170 17.04 7.46 2.40
CA GLN A 170 15.63 7.39 2.85
C GLN A 170 14.72 8.11 1.83
N GLY A 171 13.48 7.66 1.64
CA GLY A 171 12.49 8.27 0.73
C GLY A 171 12.38 7.58 -0.64
N ASP A 172 11.98 8.32 -1.68
CA ASP A 172 11.97 7.84 -3.07
C ASP A 172 13.41 7.58 -3.54
N VAL A 173 13.86 6.33 -3.43
CA VAL A 173 15.24 5.95 -3.78
C VAL A 173 15.33 5.69 -5.28
N ALA A 174 15.79 6.68 -6.05
CA ALA A 174 16.34 6.45 -7.37
C ALA A 174 17.69 5.72 -7.22
N LEU A 175 17.74 4.44 -7.61
CA LEU A 175 18.94 3.61 -7.52
C LEU A 175 19.99 4.05 -8.55
N ALA A 176 21.16 4.45 -8.09
CA ALA A 176 22.33 4.71 -8.92
C ALA A 176 23.41 3.63 -8.69
N TYR A 177 24.30 3.43 -9.66
CA TYR A 177 25.41 2.49 -9.54
C TYR A 177 26.34 2.81 -8.34
N ALA A 178 26.37 4.06 -7.88
CA ALA A 178 27.12 4.50 -6.71
C ALA A 178 26.56 3.98 -5.37
N ASP A 179 25.33 3.46 -5.34
CA ASP A 179 24.67 2.99 -4.12
C ASP A 179 25.08 1.56 -3.71
N LEU A 180 25.85 0.86 -4.54
CA LEU A 180 26.38 -0.48 -4.27
C LEU A 180 27.59 -0.41 -3.31
N GLN A 181 27.38 -0.74 -2.04
CA GLN A 181 28.44 -0.76 -1.00
C GLN A 181 29.60 -1.72 -1.31
N ALA A 182 29.31 -2.80 -2.04
CA ALA A 182 30.31 -3.72 -2.55
C ALA A 182 30.32 -3.61 -4.08
N LYS A 183 30.96 -2.56 -4.61
CA LYS A 183 31.09 -2.40 -6.07
C LYS A 183 31.71 -3.67 -6.64
N PRO A 184 31.00 -4.39 -7.54
CA PRO A 184 31.55 -5.56 -8.18
C PRO A 184 32.89 -5.20 -8.86
N THR A 185 33.95 -5.89 -8.50
CA THR A 185 35.27 -5.74 -9.14
C THR A 185 35.37 -6.52 -10.44
N THR A 186 34.38 -7.37 -10.72
CA THR A 186 34.23 -8.14 -11.96
C THR A 186 32.82 -7.97 -12.52
N LEU A 187 32.68 -8.14 -13.83
CA LEU A 187 31.37 -8.12 -14.50
C LEU A 187 30.47 -9.27 -14.04
N ALA A 188 31.04 -10.45 -13.78
CA ALA A 188 30.31 -11.60 -13.24
C ALA A 188 29.72 -11.32 -11.85
N ALA A 189 30.47 -10.65 -10.97
CA ALA A 189 29.96 -10.24 -9.66
C ALA A 189 28.84 -9.17 -9.75
N ALA A 190 28.70 -8.50 -10.91
CA ALA A 190 27.59 -7.62 -11.22
C ALA A 190 26.41 -8.36 -11.90
N GLY A 191 26.49 -9.69 -12.05
CA GLY A 191 25.48 -10.50 -12.74
C GLY A 191 25.56 -10.45 -14.27
N ILE A 192 26.60 -9.82 -14.83
CA ILE A 192 26.83 -9.77 -16.28
C ILE A 192 27.71 -10.96 -16.65
N THR A 193 27.08 -12.02 -17.19
CA THR A 193 27.74 -13.31 -17.49
C THR A 193 28.16 -13.47 -18.95
N ASP A 194 27.80 -12.53 -19.82
CA ASP A 194 27.98 -12.58 -21.28
C ASP A 194 29.06 -11.61 -21.80
N ALA A 195 29.74 -10.89 -20.91
CA ALA A 195 30.80 -9.96 -21.30
C ALA A 195 32.11 -10.69 -21.66
N ALA A 196 32.69 -10.35 -22.81
CA ALA A 196 34.02 -10.82 -23.20
C ALA A 196 35.12 -10.24 -22.29
N PRO A 197 36.21 -10.98 -21.99
CA PRO A 197 37.27 -10.50 -21.12
C PRO A 197 38.06 -9.36 -21.79
N LYS A 198 38.54 -8.42 -20.97
CA LYS A 198 39.35 -7.27 -21.44
C LYS A 198 40.67 -7.70 -22.08
N ALA A 199 41.29 -8.75 -21.56
CA ALA A 199 42.55 -9.29 -22.07
C ALA A 199 42.27 -10.61 -22.80
N SER A 200 42.79 -10.73 -24.01
CA SER A 200 42.67 -11.92 -24.86
C SER A 200 41.24 -12.43 -25.03
N PRO A 201 40.28 -11.59 -25.47
CA PRO A 201 38.92 -12.06 -25.74
C PRO A 201 38.94 -13.11 -26.86
N THR A 202 38.30 -14.24 -26.61
CA THR A 202 37.95 -15.18 -27.67
C THR A 202 36.80 -14.60 -28.47
N LEU A 203 37.05 -14.26 -29.72
CA LEU A 203 36.03 -13.81 -30.65
C LEU A 203 35.56 -15.00 -31.50
N THR A 204 34.32 -15.44 -31.30
CA THR A 204 33.72 -16.51 -32.10
C THR A 204 32.84 -15.92 -33.19
N GLY A 205 33.02 -16.38 -34.43
CA GLY A 205 32.23 -15.94 -35.59
C GLY A 205 32.94 -14.91 -36.48
N PRO A 206 32.28 -14.41 -37.54
CA PRO A 206 32.83 -13.41 -38.44
C PRO A 206 33.16 -12.12 -37.69
N ILE A 207 34.38 -11.62 -37.87
CA ILE A 207 34.82 -10.36 -37.27
C ILE A 207 34.72 -9.26 -38.34
N THR A 208 33.91 -8.23 -38.08
CA THR A 208 33.85 -7.00 -38.87
C THR A 208 34.47 -5.87 -38.05
N LEU A 209 35.51 -5.21 -38.59
CA LEU A 209 36.19 -4.09 -37.92
C LEU A 209 36.00 -2.81 -38.75
N ASN A 210 35.31 -1.81 -38.18
CA ASN A 210 35.07 -0.51 -38.83
C ASN A 210 36.26 0.47 -38.72
N GLY A 211 37.43 0.02 -38.25
CA GLY A 211 38.61 0.85 -38.01
C GLY A 211 39.92 0.21 -38.45
N SER A 212 41.03 0.95 -38.33
CA SER A 212 42.36 0.47 -38.72
C SER A 212 42.90 -0.57 -37.74
N VAL A 213 43.38 -1.70 -38.27
CA VAL A 213 44.13 -2.71 -37.52
C VAL A 213 45.62 -2.44 -37.65
N ARG A 214 46.33 -2.41 -36.52
CA ARG A 214 47.79 -2.29 -36.48
C ARG A 214 48.36 -3.53 -35.81
N ALA A 215 49.36 -4.14 -36.43
CA ALA A 215 50.15 -5.20 -35.80
C ALA A 215 51.40 -4.58 -35.16
N THR A 216 51.76 -5.06 -33.97
CA THR A 216 53.05 -4.73 -33.36
C THR A 216 54.16 -5.39 -34.16
N LYS A 217 55.19 -4.63 -34.55
CA LYS A 217 56.40 -5.16 -35.15
C LYS A 217 57.25 -5.82 -34.07
N GLN A 218 57.40 -7.14 -34.14
CA GLN A 218 58.19 -7.92 -33.20
C GLN A 218 59.64 -8.05 -33.67
N THR A 219 60.59 -7.51 -32.91
CA THR A 219 62.01 -7.71 -33.18
C THR A 219 62.45 -9.07 -32.65
N LEU A 220 63.00 -9.91 -33.52
CA LEU A 220 63.50 -11.22 -33.14
C LEU A 220 64.84 -11.11 -32.40
N ALA A 221 64.86 -11.48 -31.12
CA ALA A 221 66.08 -11.54 -30.33
C ALA A 221 67.02 -12.66 -30.81
N ALA A 222 66.48 -13.86 -31.04
CA ALA A 222 67.20 -15.04 -31.55
C ALA A 222 66.86 -15.31 -33.03
N LEU A 223 66.84 -16.57 -33.45
CA LEU A 223 66.50 -17.01 -34.82
C LEU A 223 65.15 -17.73 -34.92
N ALA A 224 64.45 -17.91 -33.79
CA ALA A 224 63.12 -18.48 -33.75
C ALA A 224 62.06 -17.39 -33.98
N VAL A 225 61.16 -17.62 -34.92
CA VAL A 225 59.91 -16.86 -35.10
C VAL A 225 58.85 -17.52 -34.25
N ASP A 226 58.50 -16.89 -33.13
CA ASP A 226 57.41 -17.34 -32.26
C ASP A 226 56.08 -16.83 -32.78
N CYS A 227 55.29 -17.71 -33.39
CA CYS A 227 54.02 -17.39 -34.03
C CYS A 227 52.92 -16.99 -33.03
N ALA A 228 53.12 -17.20 -31.73
CA ALA A 228 52.20 -16.73 -30.69
C ALA A 228 52.36 -15.22 -30.40
N LEU A 229 53.45 -14.58 -30.83
CA LEU A 229 53.75 -13.18 -30.49
C LEU A 229 53.23 -12.15 -31.50
N GLY A 230 52.70 -12.59 -32.64
CA GLY A 230 52.08 -11.73 -33.65
C GLY A 230 52.47 -12.12 -35.07
N ASN A 231 52.08 -11.30 -36.05
CA ASN A 231 52.16 -11.66 -37.47
C ASN A 231 53.17 -10.80 -38.25
N TYR A 232 53.94 -9.95 -37.57
CA TYR A 232 54.95 -9.08 -38.18
C TYR A 232 56.23 -9.14 -37.37
N PHE A 233 57.29 -9.64 -37.99
CA PHE A 233 58.59 -9.82 -37.37
C PHE A 233 59.68 -9.05 -38.12
N ALA A 234 60.78 -8.75 -37.43
CA ALA A 234 61.98 -8.21 -38.03
C ALA A 234 63.26 -8.76 -37.43
N LYS A 235 64.30 -8.90 -38.27
CA LYS A 235 65.62 -9.38 -37.87
C LYS A 235 66.73 -8.73 -38.70
N THR A 236 67.85 -8.43 -38.05
CA THR A 236 69.12 -8.21 -38.75
C THR A 236 69.93 -9.49 -38.72
N ILE A 237 70.42 -9.93 -39.88
CA ILE A 237 71.24 -11.14 -40.03
C ILE A 237 72.60 -10.74 -40.60
N GLY A 238 73.67 -11.07 -39.88
CA GLY A 238 75.06 -10.76 -40.25
C GLY A 238 76.00 -11.97 -40.24
N ALA A 239 75.46 -13.16 -40.15
CA ALA A 239 76.20 -14.43 -40.17
C ALA A 239 75.28 -15.54 -40.65
N ASN A 240 75.85 -16.72 -40.94
CA ASN A 240 75.08 -17.91 -41.28
C ASN A 240 74.02 -18.17 -40.19
N SER A 241 72.76 -18.19 -40.58
CA SER A 241 71.62 -18.20 -39.66
C SER A 241 70.55 -19.17 -40.14
N THR A 242 70.16 -20.10 -39.27
CA THR A 242 69.03 -21.00 -39.50
C THR A 242 67.80 -20.45 -38.79
N ILE A 243 66.85 -19.97 -39.57
CA ILE A 243 65.56 -19.52 -39.03
C ILE A 243 64.71 -20.74 -38.68
N THR A 244 64.02 -20.68 -37.55
CA THR A 244 63.06 -21.71 -37.11
C THR A 244 61.71 -21.07 -36.82
N PHE A 245 60.63 -21.84 -36.93
CA PHE A 245 59.28 -21.40 -36.62
C PHE A 245 58.79 -22.19 -35.40
N ALA A 246 58.23 -21.51 -34.41
CA ALA A 246 57.77 -22.09 -33.14
C ALA A 246 56.36 -21.61 -32.80
N ASN A 247 55.68 -22.36 -31.94
CA ASN A 247 54.32 -22.08 -31.45
C ASN A 247 53.32 -21.75 -32.58
N VAL A 248 53.41 -22.52 -33.67
CA VAL A 248 52.50 -22.37 -34.81
C VAL A 248 51.08 -22.72 -34.36
N PRO A 249 50.05 -21.93 -34.73
CA PRO A 249 48.67 -22.28 -34.45
C PRO A 249 48.32 -23.69 -34.95
N ALA A 250 47.39 -24.36 -34.28
CA ALA A 250 46.97 -25.71 -34.63
C ALA A 250 46.41 -25.80 -36.07
N ALA A 251 46.39 -27.02 -36.62
CA ALA A 251 46.12 -27.26 -38.04
C ALA A 251 44.69 -26.88 -38.51
N ASP A 252 43.78 -26.59 -37.58
CA ASP A 252 42.44 -26.07 -37.86
C ASP A 252 42.41 -24.56 -38.15
N ALA A 253 43.55 -23.86 -38.03
CA ALA A 253 43.69 -22.45 -38.33
C ALA A 253 44.71 -22.19 -39.46
N ALA A 254 44.36 -21.29 -40.38
CA ALA A 254 45.33 -20.70 -41.30
C ALA A 254 46.14 -19.63 -40.57
N TYR A 255 47.45 -19.62 -40.77
CA TYR A 255 48.33 -18.61 -40.18
C TYR A 255 49.30 -18.06 -41.22
N ALA A 256 49.49 -16.75 -41.18
CA ALA A 256 50.44 -16.05 -42.04
C ALA A 256 51.17 -14.96 -41.26
N PHE A 257 52.44 -14.77 -41.59
CA PHE A 257 53.24 -13.69 -41.04
C PHE A 257 54.19 -13.10 -42.07
N ARG A 258 54.64 -11.89 -41.78
CA ARG A 258 55.70 -11.19 -42.51
C ARG A 258 56.98 -11.17 -41.67
N LEU A 259 58.12 -11.36 -42.31
CA LEU A 259 59.44 -11.19 -41.71
C LEU A 259 60.29 -10.24 -42.56
N ASP A 260 60.62 -9.08 -41.99
CA ASP A 260 61.61 -8.16 -42.57
C ASP A 260 63.01 -8.55 -42.12
N VAL A 261 63.90 -8.83 -43.09
CA VAL A 261 65.29 -9.17 -42.83
C VAL A 261 66.20 -8.11 -43.40
N VAL A 262 66.99 -7.47 -42.54
CA VAL A 262 68.18 -6.71 -42.96
C VAL A 262 69.32 -7.70 -43.10
N HIS A 263 69.71 -8.02 -44.34
CA HIS A 263 70.71 -9.04 -44.63
C HIS A 263 72.07 -8.40 -44.85
N SER A 264 72.94 -8.45 -43.86
CA SER A 264 74.27 -7.81 -43.88
C SER A 264 75.40 -8.75 -44.28
N ALA A 265 75.31 -10.04 -43.95
CA ALA A 265 76.27 -11.07 -44.38
C ALA A 265 75.71 -12.50 -44.11
N GLY A 266 76.42 -13.51 -44.63
CA GLY A 266 76.13 -14.94 -44.39
C GLY A 266 74.98 -15.53 -45.22
N VAL A 267 74.70 -16.81 -45.02
CA VAL A 267 73.60 -17.55 -45.65
C VAL A 267 72.43 -17.70 -44.69
N ILE A 268 71.21 -17.43 -45.18
CA ILE A 268 69.98 -17.65 -44.42
C ILE A 268 69.40 -19.00 -44.83
N THR A 269 69.30 -19.91 -43.87
CA THR A 269 68.71 -21.23 -44.05
C THR A 269 67.31 -21.26 -43.45
N TRP A 270 66.38 -21.86 -44.19
CA TRP A 270 64.97 -21.96 -43.83
C TRP A 270 64.60 -23.39 -43.41
N PRO A 271 63.54 -23.60 -42.62
CA PRO A 271 63.04 -24.93 -42.32
C PRO A 271 62.71 -25.70 -43.61
N ALA A 272 62.94 -27.02 -43.62
CA ALA A 272 62.62 -27.87 -44.79
C ALA A 272 61.12 -27.90 -45.14
N ALA A 273 60.27 -27.53 -44.17
CA ALA A 273 58.83 -27.33 -44.34
C ALA A 273 58.50 -26.14 -45.27
N VAL A 274 59.43 -25.18 -45.44
CA VAL A 274 59.25 -24.04 -46.35
C VAL A 274 59.42 -24.49 -47.80
N LYS A 275 58.37 -24.27 -48.58
CA LYS A 275 58.29 -24.50 -50.01
C LYS A 275 58.31 -23.16 -50.73
N TRP A 276 59.38 -22.94 -51.50
CA TRP A 276 59.56 -21.79 -52.37
C TRP A 276 59.02 -22.07 -53.77
N PRO A 277 58.71 -21.03 -54.57
CA PRO A 277 58.43 -21.21 -55.99
C PRO A 277 59.56 -22.00 -56.67
N GLY A 278 59.21 -23.09 -57.37
CA GLY A 278 60.19 -23.97 -58.01
C GLY A 278 61.05 -24.81 -57.05
N ASN A 279 60.71 -24.87 -55.75
CA ASN A 279 61.45 -25.58 -54.69
C ASN A 279 62.89 -25.08 -54.47
N VAL A 280 63.21 -23.85 -54.87
CA VAL A 280 64.53 -23.24 -54.69
C VAL A 280 64.40 -21.97 -53.85
N ALA A 281 65.18 -21.84 -52.79
CA ALA A 281 65.21 -20.63 -51.97
C ALA A 281 65.64 -19.42 -52.83
N PRO A 282 64.94 -18.27 -52.75
CA PRO A 282 65.28 -17.09 -53.52
C PRO A 282 66.70 -16.60 -53.25
N PRO A 283 67.44 -16.12 -54.26
CA PRO A 283 68.74 -15.49 -54.05
C PRO A 283 68.57 -14.17 -53.28
N LEU A 284 69.42 -13.95 -52.29
CA LEU A 284 69.40 -12.75 -51.44
C LEU A 284 70.69 -11.96 -51.63
N THR A 285 70.56 -10.64 -51.79
CA THR A 285 71.70 -9.73 -51.87
C THR A 285 72.02 -9.22 -50.47
N THR A 286 73.29 -9.33 -50.07
CA THR A 286 73.81 -8.71 -48.84
C THR A 286 73.81 -7.18 -48.95
N GLY A 287 73.68 -6.49 -47.82
CA GLY A 287 73.54 -5.04 -47.74
C GLY A 287 72.15 -4.52 -48.13
N ARG A 288 71.14 -5.40 -48.25
CA ARG A 288 69.76 -5.04 -48.60
C ARG A 288 68.77 -5.54 -47.56
N THR A 289 67.57 -4.97 -47.59
CA THR A 289 66.42 -5.45 -46.82
C THR A 289 65.53 -6.32 -47.71
N HIS A 290 65.08 -7.44 -47.16
CA HIS A 290 64.18 -8.39 -47.82
C HIS A 290 62.92 -8.58 -46.97
N MET A 291 61.76 -8.55 -47.61
CA MET A 291 60.47 -8.79 -46.96
C MET A 291 59.97 -10.18 -47.34
N PHE A 292 59.93 -11.08 -46.38
CA PHE A 292 59.40 -12.43 -46.55
C PHE A 292 57.96 -12.52 -46.10
N PHE A 293 57.20 -13.35 -46.80
CA PHE A 293 55.86 -13.77 -46.43
C PHE A 293 55.84 -15.28 -46.28
N PHE A 294 55.28 -15.74 -45.18
CA PHE A 294 55.10 -17.16 -44.90
C PHE A 294 53.64 -17.41 -44.55
N SER A 295 53.07 -18.47 -45.12
CA SER A 295 51.73 -18.94 -44.74
C SER A 295 51.69 -20.46 -44.62
N THR A 296 50.88 -20.93 -43.68
CA THR A 296 50.58 -22.34 -43.44
C THR A 296 49.08 -22.50 -43.19
N THR A 297 48.55 -23.67 -43.52
CA THR A 297 47.17 -24.07 -43.24
C THR A 297 47.10 -25.46 -42.59
N ASP A 298 48.25 -26.00 -42.14
CA ASP A 298 48.40 -27.38 -41.69
C ASP A 298 49.24 -27.48 -40.41
N GLY A 299 49.16 -26.46 -39.55
CA GLY A 299 49.89 -26.42 -38.28
C GLY A 299 51.41 -26.31 -38.43
N GLY A 300 51.87 -25.85 -39.60
CA GLY A 300 53.28 -25.66 -39.89
C GLY A 300 54.00 -26.87 -40.49
N ALA A 301 53.28 -27.94 -40.83
CA ALA A 301 53.85 -29.07 -41.57
C ALA A 301 54.35 -28.63 -42.96
N THR A 302 53.65 -27.70 -43.60
CA THR A 302 54.04 -27.07 -44.85
C THR A 302 53.89 -25.55 -44.77
N TRP A 303 54.90 -24.84 -45.27
CA TRP A 303 54.89 -23.38 -45.37
C TRP A 303 55.07 -22.94 -46.82
N ARG A 304 54.19 -22.05 -47.30
CA ARG A 304 54.39 -21.35 -48.57
C ARG A 304 55.22 -20.09 -48.31
N GLY A 305 56.40 -20.04 -48.90
CA GLY A 305 57.30 -18.89 -48.79
C GLY A 305 57.25 -18.01 -50.03
N ALA A 306 57.22 -16.69 -49.84
CA ALA A 306 57.45 -15.70 -50.89
C ALA A 306 58.35 -14.58 -50.36
N VAL A 307 59.02 -13.86 -51.27
CA VAL A 307 59.90 -12.76 -50.90
C VAL A 307 59.74 -11.59 -51.88
N LEU A 308 59.71 -10.37 -51.33
CA LEU A 308 60.04 -9.16 -52.08
C LEU A 308 61.45 -8.75 -51.65
N SER A 309 62.38 -8.77 -52.61
CA SER A 309 63.82 -8.72 -52.32
C SER A 309 64.43 -7.37 -52.66
N ASN A 310 65.62 -7.11 -52.10
CA ASN A 310 66.56 -6.08 -52.52
C ASN A 310 66.13 -4.63 -52.29
N TYR A 311 65.30 -4.34 -51.28
CA TYR A 311 64.99 -2.98 -50.90
C TYR A 311 66.25 -2.25 -50.40
N THR A 312 66.40 -0.99 -50.82
CA THR A 312 67.34 -0.06 -50.18
C THR A 312 66.80 0.29 -48.80
N ALA A 313 67.69 0.29 -47.80
CA ALA A 313 67.36 0.71 -46.45
C ALA A 313 66.93 2.18 -46.40
#